data_AF-A0AA89NL33-F1
#
_entry.id   AF-A0AA89NL33-F1
#
_cell.length_a   1.000
_cell.length_b   1.000
_cell.length_c   1.000
_cell.angle_alpha   90.00
_cell.angle_beta   90.00
_cell.angle_gamma   90.00
#
_symmetry.space_group_name_H-M   'P 1'
#
loop_
_entity.id
_entity.type
_entity.pdbx_description
1 polymer ?
#
loop_
_entity_poly.entity_id
_entity_poly.type
_entity_poly.pdbx_seq_one_letter_code
_entity_poly.pdbx_strand_id
1 'polypeptide(L)'
;MAMTKHEQILQYIHSLPVGEKISVRQIAKEMGVSEGTAYRAIKDAENKGYVSTIERVGTIRIEKKRKENIEKLTYAEVVNIVDGQVLGGREGLHKTLNRFVIGAMQLEAMMRYTGAGDLLIVGNRTKAHERALEAGAAVLITGDLIRKTM
;
A
#
# COMPACT_ATOMS: atom_id res chain seq x y z
N MET A 1 -0.21 -9.41 -34.40
CA MET A 1 1.24 -9.66 -34.18
C MET A 1 1.40 -11.00 -33.49
N ALA A 2 2.36 -11.82 -33.90
CA ALA A 2 2.60 -13.12 -33.28
C ALA A 2 3.22 -12.92 -31.88
N MET A 3 2.77 -13.71 -30.90
CA MET A 3 3.29 -13.65 -29.54
C MET A 3 4.76 -14.06 -29.51
N THR A 4 5.59 -13.32 -28.79
CA THR A 4 7.02 -13.64 -28.67
C THR A 4 7.21 -14.89 -27.80
N LYS A 5 8.33 -15.61 -28.00
CA LYS A 5 8.70 -16.75 -27.14
C LYS A 5 8.74 -16.38 -25.65
N HIS A 6 9.15 -15.15 -25.32
CA HIS A 6 9.19 -14.64 -23.95
C HIS A 6 7.78 -14.52 -23.35
N GLU A 7 6.84 -13.93 -24.08
CA GLU A 7 5.44 -13.80 -23.65
C GLU A 7 4.76 -15.17 -23.49
N GLN A 8 5.05 -16.12 -24.38
CA GLN A 8 4.58 -17.49 -24.27
C GLN A 8 5.05 -18.16 -22.97
N ILE A 9 6.32 -17.96 -22.58
CA ILE A 9 6.85 -18.50 -21.31
C ILE A 9 6.14 -17.87 -20.11
N LEU A 10 5.89 -16.55 -20.14
CA LEU A 10 5.17 -15.88 -19.06
C LEU A 10 3.74 -16.40 -18.90
N GLN A 11 3.03 -16.64 -20.01
CA GLN A 11 1.69 -17.22 -19.98
C GLN A 11 1.72 -18.65 -19.46
N TYR A 12 2.70 -19.44 -19.88
CA TYR A 12 2.90 -20.79 -19.38
C TYR A 12 3.10 -20.78 -17.85
N ILE A 13 4.04 -19.97 -17.35
CA ILE A 13 4.27 -19.82 -15.90
C ILE A 13 3.00 -19.37 -15.18
N HIS A 14 2.23 -18.44 -15.76
CA HIS A 14 1.00 -17.94 -15.15
C HIS A 14 -0.07 -19.04 -15.01
N SER A 15 -0.11 -19.97 -15.96
CA SER A 15 -1.06 -21.09 -16.00
C SER A 15 -0.75 -22.24 -15.04
N LEU A 16 0.47 -22.29 -14.49
CA LEU A 16 0.85 -23.33 -13.53
C LEU A 16 0.09 -23.16 -12.20
N PRO A 17 -0.23 -24.28 -11.51
CA PRO A 17 -0.81 -24.23 -10.17
C PRO A 17 0.07 -23.46 -9.18
N VAL A 18 -0.57 -22.80 -8.22
CA VAL A 18 0.15 -22.16 -7.11
C VAL A 18 0.87 -23.25 -6.29
N GLY A 19 2.13 -23.00 -5.93
CA GLY A 19 3.02 -23.96 -5.26
C GLY A 19 3.90 -24.77 -6.21
N GLU A 20 3.61 -24.76 -7.52
CA GLU A 20 4.40 -25.51 -8.50
C GLU A 20 5.86 -25.03 -8.54
N LYS A 21 6.81 -25.96 -8.50
CA LYS A 21 8.24 -25.65 -8.60
C LYS A 21 8.61 -25.31 -10.03
N ILE A 22 9.41 -24.26 -10.21
CA ILE A 22 9.84 -23.77 -11.50
C ILE A 22 11.35 -23.89 -11.62
N SER A 23 11.78 -24.54 -12.70
CA SER A 23 13.19 -24.76 -13.03
C SER A 23 13.50 -24.21 -14.41
N VAL A 24 14.64 -23.52 -14.55
CA VAL A 24 15.13 -23.01 -15.85
C VAL A 24 15.19 -24.12 -16.90
N ARG A 25 15.70 -25.30 -16.52
CA ARG A 25 15.84 -26.47 -17.41
C ARG A 25 14.49 -27.00 -17.88
N GLN A 26 13.53 -27.09 -16.96
CA GLN A 26 12.19 -27.58 -17.28
C GLN A 26 11.51 -26.64 -18.27
N ILE A 27 11.47 -25.34 -17.96
CA ILE A 27 10.88 -24.32 -18.84
C ILE A 27 11.56 -24.30 -20.21
N ALA A 28 12.89 -24.38 -20.25
CA ALA A 28 13.64 -24.40 -21.51
C ALA A 28 13.26 -25.59 -22.40
N LYS A 29 13.13 -26.78 -21.81
CA LYS A 29 12.73 -28.01 -22.49
C LYS A 29 11.29 -27.94 -22.98
N GLU A 30 10.37 -27.53 -22.12
CA GLU A 30 8.93 -27.55 -22.34
C GLU A 30 8.51 -26.51 -23.40
N MET A 31 9.21 -25.37 -23.44
CA MET A 31 8.94 -24.28 -24.38
C MET A 31 9.84 -24.29 -25.63
N GLY A 32 10.78 -25.23 -25.73
CA GLY A 32 11.72 -25.32 -26.86
C GLY A 32 12.58 -24.05 -27.03
N VAL A 33 13.16 -23.57 -25.92
CA VAL A 33 13.98 -22.34 -25.88
C VAL A 33 15.32 -22.58 -25.19
N SER A 34 16.27 -21.65 -25.35
CA SER A 34 17.53 -21.70 -24.61
C SER A 34 17.32 -21.43 -23.12
N GLU A 35 18.18 -21.99 -22.27
CA GLU A 35 18.15 -21.74 -20.82
C GLU A 35 18.26 -20.24 -20.50
N GLY A 36 19.05 -19.47 -21.25
CA GLY A 36 19.15 -18.02 -21.09
C GLY A 36 17.85 -17.26 -21.43
N THR A 37 17.01 -17.80 -22.32
CA THR A 37 15.67 -17.24 -22.61
C THR A 37 14.70 -17.59 -21.50
N ALA A 38 14.70 -18.85 -21.04
CA ALA A 38 13.88 -19.29 -19.91
C ALA A 38 14.24 -18.53 -18.62
N TYR A 39 15.52 -18.35 -18.32
CA TYR A 39 16.00 -17.61 -17.15
C TYR A 39 15.51 -16.16 -17.14
N ARG A 40 15.62 -15.45 -18.27
CA ARG A 40 15.13 -14.06 -18.39
C ARG A 40 13.62 -13.98 -18.20
N ALA A 41 12.86 -14.94 -18.73
CA ALA A 41 11.41 -14.99 -18.55
C ALA A 41 11.01 -15.30 -17.11
N ILE A 42 11.70 -16.22 -16.42
CA ILE A 42 11.47 -16.51 -14.99
C ILE A 42 11.79 -15.26 -14.15
N LYS A 43 12.87 -14.52 -14.45
CA LYS A 43 13.20 -13.29 -13.72
C LYS A 43 12.16 -12.20 -13.93
N ASP A 44 11.62 -12.06 -15.14
CA ASP A 44 10.51 -11.14 -15.40
C ASP A 44 9.22 -11.60 -14.69
N ALA A 45 8.93 -12.90 -14.66
CA ALA A 45 7.82 -13.46 -13.89
C ALA A 45 7.96 -13.19 -12.38
N GLU A 46 9.18 -13.22 -11.85
CA GLU A 46 9.48 -12.89 -10.45
C GLU A 46 9.21 -11.40 -10.19
N ASN A 47 9.70 -10.50 -11.05
CA ASN A 47 9.43 -9.06 -10.97
C ASN A 47 7.93 -8.72 -11.06
N LYS A 48 7.15 -9.52 -11.82
CA LYS A 48 5.70 -9.38 -11.95
C LYS A 48 4.91 -10.00 -10.79
N GLY A 49 5.58 -10.67 -9.85
CA GLY A 49 4.98 -11.34 -8.70
C GLY A 49 4.22 -12.61 -9.05
N TYR A 50 4.57 -13.26 -10.17
CA TYR A 50 4.01 -14.56 -10.52
C TYR A 50 4.73 -15.70 -9.80
N VAL A 51 6.03 -15.54 -9.53
CA VAL A 51 6.88 -16.56 -8.88
C VAL A 51 7.70 -15.92 -7.78
N SER A 52 8.19 -16.74 -6.85
CA SER A 52 9.14 -16.30 -5.80
C SER A 52 10.20 -17.37 -5.59
N THR A 53 11.44 -16.92 -5.40
CA THR A 53 12.56 -17.79 -5.02
C THR A 53 12.69 -17.84 -3.50
N ILE A 54 12.56 -19.04 -2.93
CA ILE A 54 12.62 -19.28 -1.48
C ILE A 54 13.87 -20.11 -1.19
N GLU A 55 14.63 -19.72 -0.15
CA GLU A 55 15.84 -20.43 0.28
C GLU A 55 15.52 -21.92 0.52
N ARG A 56 16.36 -22.82 -0.02
CA ARG A 56 16.26 -24.30 0.12
C ARG A 56 15.05 -24.96 -0.55
N VAL A 57 14.08 -24.19 -1.05
CA VAL A 57 12.92 -24.69 -1.79
C VAL A 57 13.09 -24.52 -3.30
N GLY A 58 13.70 -23.41 -3.72
CA GLY A 58 13.82 -22.99 -5.12
C GLY A 58 12.75 -21.98 -5.51
N THR A 59 12.59 -21.76 -6.82
CA THR A 59 11.56 -20.87 -7.36
C THR A 59 10.22 -21.61 -7.43
N ILE A 60 9.16 -21.00 -6.93
CA ILE A 60 7.79 -21.54 -6.95
C ILE A 60 6.79 -20.55 -7.52
N ARG A 61 5.68 -21.05 -8.09
CA ARG A 61 4.52 -20.24 -8.51
C ARG A 61 3.74 -19.77 -7.28
N ILE A 62 3.38 -18.49 -7.19
CA ILE A 62 2.90 -17.92 -5.91
C ILE A 62 1.50 -17.33 -5.81
N GLU A 63 0.57 -17.31 -6.75
CA GLU A 63 -0.57 -16.35 -6.67
C GLU A 63 -0.09 -14.90 -6.59
N LYS A 64 -0.47 -14.12 -7.59
CA LYS A 64 -0.19 -12.69 -7.52
C LYS A 64 -1.09 -12.14 -6.42
N LYS A 65 -0.55 -11.95 -5.21
CA LYS A 65 -1.17 -11.04 -4.25
C LYS A 65 -1.41 -9.78 -5.07
N ARG A 66 -2.69 -9.45 -5.33
CA ARG A 66 -3.02 -8.09 -5.75
C ARG A 66 -2.22 -7.24 -4.78
N LYS A 67 -1.32 -6.38 -5.26
CA LYS A 67 -0.85 -5.28 -4.42
C LYS A 67 -2.11 -4.80 -3.77
N GLU A 68 -2.25 -5.00 -2.47
CA GLU A 68 -3.39 -4.48 -1.74
C GLU A 68 -3.41 -3.04 -2.21
N ASN A 69 -4.45 -2.67 -2.97
CA ASN A 69 -4.78 -1.26 -3.07
C ASN A 69 -4.85 -0.91 -1.60
N ILE A 70 -3.90 -0.11 -1.09
CA ILE A 70 -3.93 0.36 0.30
C ILE A 70 -5.39 0.76 0.47
N GLU A 71 -6.13 -0.01 1.27
CA GLU A 71 -7.56 0.20 1.37
C GLU A 71 -7.70 1.64 1.82
N LYS A 72 -8.28 2.43 0.92
CA LYS A 72 -8.24 3.88 1.00
C LYS A 72 -9.21 4.27 2.10
N LEU A 73 -8.68 4.35 3.34
CA LEU A 73 -9.45 4.68 4.53
C LEU A 73 -10.18 6.01 4.36
N THR A 74 -11.44 6.04 4.72
CA THR A 74 -12.25 7.24 4.87
C THR A 74 -12.09 7.81 6.27
N TYR A 75 -12.40 9.10 6.44
CA TYR A 75 -12.41 9.69 7.78
C TYR A 75 -13.44 9.02 8.70
N ALA A 76 -14.56 8.52 8.17
CA ALA A 76 -15.54 7.73 8.92
C ALA A 76 -14.93 6.45 9.51
N GLU A 77 -14.15 5.72 8.73
CA GLU A 77 -13.48 4.50 9.19
C GLU A 77 -12.43 4.82 10.26
N VAL A 78 -11.69 5.92 10.11
CA VAL A 78 -10.74 6.35 11.15
C VAL A 78 -11.47 6.64 12.47
N VAL A 79 -12.60 7.34 12.44
CA VAL A 79 -13.43 7.61 13.64
C VAL A 79 -13.81 6.31 14.33
N ASN A 80 -14.25 5.30 13.58
CA ASN A 80 -14.60 4.00 14.13
C ASN A 80 -13.37 3.24 14.69
N ILE A 81 -12.22 3.31 14.03
CA ILE A 81 -10.99 2.62 14.46
C ILE A 81 -10.45 3.18 15.78
N VAL A 82 -10.54 4.49 15.98
CA VAL A 82 -10.00 5.16 17.17
C VAL A 82 -11.05 5.36 18.27
N ASP A 83 -12.25 4.80 18.09
CA ASP A 83 -13.43 5.06 18.95
C ASP A 83 -13.62 6.56 19.23
N GLY A 84 -13.42 7.38 18.20
CA GLY A 84 -13.37 8.83 18.30
C GLY A 84 -14.74 9.51 18.23
N GLN A 85 -14.77 10.79 18.63
CA GLN A 85 -15.95 11.63 18.45
C GLN A 85 -15.72 12.70 17.39
N VAL A 86 -16.70 12.88 16.51
CA VAL A 86 -16.68 13.94 15.48
C VAL A 86 -17.14 15.26 16.10
N LEU A 87 -16.19 16.18 16.31
CA LEU A 87 -16.44 17.53 16.83
C LEU A 87 -16.90 18.53 15.76
N GLY A 88 -16.63 18.25 14.48
CA GLY A 88 -17.01 19.09 13.35
C GLY A 88 -16.73 18.39 12.01
N GLY A 89 -17.24 18.94 10.91
CA GLY A 89 -16.93 18.45 9.55
C GLY A 89 -17.61 17.14 9.15
N ARG A 90 -18.78 16.80 9.74
CA ARG A 90 -19.51 15.54 9.47
C ARG A 90 -19.75 15.27 7.98
N GLU A 91 -20.03 16.31 7.19
CA GLU A 91 -20.26 16.19 5.74
C GLU A 91 -19.04 15.63 5.00
N GLY A 92 -17.83 15.78 5.54
CA GLY A 92 -16.59 15.29 4.93
C GLY A 92 -16.23 13.85 5.26
N LEU A 93 -16.98 13.15 6.12
CA LEU A 93 -16.55 11.84 6.65
C LEU A 93 -16.42 10.73 5.59
N HIS A 94 -17.21 10.82 4.51
CA HIS A 94 -17.17 9.88 3.39
C HIS A 94 -15.92 10.06 2.50
N LYS A 95 -15.18 11.16 2.67
CA LYS A 95 -13.97 11.41 1.89
C LYS A 95 -12.84 10.49 2.33
N THR A 96 -12.06 10.10 1.34
CA THR A 96 -10.86 9.29 1.52
C THR A 96 -9.68 10.13 2.04
N LEU A 97 -8.96 9.55 2.99
CA LEU A 97 -7.69 10.04 3.51
C LEU A 97 -6.54 9.80 2.52
N ASN A 98 -5.70 10.81 2.34
CA ASN A 98 -4.48 10.71 1.55
C ASN A 98 -3.30 10.15 2.35
N ARG A 99 -2.95 10.80 3.47
CA ARG A 99 -1.81 10.41 4.32
C ARG A 99 -2.06 10.76 5.79
N PHE A 100 -1.43 10.01 6.68
CA PHE A 100 -1.33 10.35 8.09
C PHE A 100 -0.11 11.25 8.34
N VAL A 101 -0.30 12.32 9.12
CA VAL A 101 0.78 13.23 9.54
C VAL A 101 0.81 13.29 11.07
N ILE A 102 1.98 13.12 11.68
CA ILE A 102 2.14 13.16 13.14
C ILE A 102 2.69 14.53 13.57
N GLY A 103 1.86 15.30 14.28
CA GLY A 103 2.16 16.66 14.76
C GLY A 103 2.99 16.69 16.05
N ALA A 104 4.12 15.97 16.10
CA ALA A 104 5.00 15.93 17.27
C ALA A 104 6.10 17.02 17.28
N MET A 105 6.41 17.59 16.11
CA MET A 105 7.50 18.56 15.91
C MET A 105 7.03 20.01 16.11
N GLN A 106 7.89 21.00 15.80
CA GLN A 106 7.49 22.41 15.76
C GLN A 106 6.47 22.68 14.65
N LEU A 107 5.59 23.66 14.86
CA LEU A 107 4.46 24.00 14.00
C LEU A 107 4.90 24.22 12.55
N GLU A 108 5.93 25.02 12.35
CA GLU A 108 6.44 25.39 11.04
C GLU A 108 6.97 24.17 10.28
N ALA A 109 7.63 23.25 10.97
CA ALA A 109 8.18 22.04 10.39
C ALA A 109 7.09 21.06 9.96
N MET A 110 6.10 20.79 10.83
CA MET A 110 5.03 19.84 10.53
C MET A 110 4.09 20.34 9.42
N MET A 111 3.87 21.67 9.33
CA MET A 111 3.02 22.24 8.27
C MET A 111 3.62 22.07 6.87
N ARG A 112 4.94 21.88 6.73
CA ARG A 112 5.56 21.57 5.43
C ARG A 112 5.14 20.23 4.85
N TYR A 113 4.57 19.35 5.68
CA TYR A 113 4.15 17.99 5.30
C TYR A 113 2.63 17.82 5.33
N THR A 114 1.88 18.80 5.86
CA THR A 114 0.43 18.75 6.04
C THR A 114 -0.26 19.43 4.86
N GLY A 115 -1.17 18.73 4.18
CA GLY A 115 -1.91 19.29 3.06
C GLY A 115 -3.32 18.73 2.91
N ALA A 116 -4.00 19.13 1.83
CA ALA A 116 -5.39 18.81 1.60
C ALA A 116 -5.64 17.29 1.56
N GLY A 117 -6.65 16.86 2.31
CA GLY A 117 -7.02 15.44 2.40
C GLY A 117 -6.10 14.59 3.29
N ASP A 118 -5.09 15.18 3.94
CA ASP A 118 -4.33 14.48 4.99
C ASP A 118 -5.12 14.43 6.32
N LEU A 119 -4.66 13.60 7.25
CA LEU A 119 -5.12 13.58 8.65
C LEU A 119 -3.94 13.90 9.56
N LEU A 120 -3.98 15.07 10.19
CA LEU A 120 -3.00 15.48 11.19
C LEU A 120 -3.41 14.94 12.57
N ILE A 121 -2.55 14.10 13.16
CA ILE A 121 -2.68 13.61 14.53
C ILE A 121 -1.86 14.53 15.44
N VAL A 122 -2.52 15.26 16.33
CA VAL A 122 -1.85 16.27 17.16
C VAL A 122 -2.54 16.42 18.51
N GLY A 123 -1.79 16.77 19.54
CA GLY A 123 -2.33 17.02 20.88
C GLY A 123 -3.03 18.38 21.02
N ASN A 124 -2.92 18.97 22.20
CA ASN A 124 -3.59 20.21 22.62
C ASN A 124 -2.99 21.53 22.04
N ARG A 125 -2.69 21.57 20.75
CA ARG A 125 -2.09 22.75 20.10
C ARG A 125 -3.08 23.44 19.16
N THR A 126 -3.88 24.39 19.67
CA THR A 126 -4.95 25.05 18.88
C THR A 126 -4.48 25.67 17.57
N LYS A 127 -3.31 26.35 17.57
CA LYS A 127 -2.73 26.92 16.33
C LYS A 127 -2.40 25.86 15.27
N ALA A 128 -2.06 24.64 15.69
CA ALA A 128 -1.84 23.52 14.79
C ALA A 128 -3.15 23.07 14.14
N HIS A 129 -4.23 23.03 14.92
CA HIS A 129 -5.56 22.66 14.43
C HIS A 129 -6.04 23.65 13.38
N GLU A 130 -5.96 24.96 13.66
CA GLU A 130 -6.36 26.04 12.74
C GLU A 130 -5.60 25.95 11.41
N ARG A 131 -4.26 25.93 11.47
CA ARG A 131 -3.40 25.87 10.27
C ARG A 131 -3.63 24.61 9.44
N ALA A 132 -3.91 23.47 10.07
CA ALA A 132 -4.20 22.23 9.37
C ALA A 132 -5.54 22.31 8.62
N LEU A 133 -6.57 22.86 9.25
CA LEU A 133 -7.87 23.06 8.62
C LEU A 133 -7.80 24.04 7.46
N GLU A 134 -7.05 25.14 7.59
CA GLU A 134 -6.77 26.10 6.51
C GLU A 134 -6.05 25.43 5.31
N ALA A 135 -5.16 24.47 5.59
CA ALA A 135 -4.48 23.66 4.57
C ALA A 135 -5.36 22.55 3.96
N GLY A 136 -6.61 22.40 4.42
CA GLY A 136 -7.56 21.39 3.96
C GLY A 136 -7.32 19.99 4.54
N ALA A 137 -6.52 19.87 5.60
CA ALA A 137 -6.32 18.62 6.33
C ALA A 137 -7.40 18.42 7.41
N ALA A 138 -7.76 17.17 7.67
CA ALA A 138 -8.53 16.82 8.86
C ALA A 138 -7.62 16.76 10.09
N VAL A 139 -8.19 16.92 11.28
CA VAL A 139 -7.44 16.91 12.54
C VAL A 139 -8.00 15.84 13.46
N LEU A 140 -7.15 14.88 13.84
CA LEU A 140 -7.41 13.96 14.95
C LEU A 140 -6.72 14.50 16.19
N ILE A 141 -7.50 14.91 17.18
CA ILE A 141 -6.95 15.48 18.40
C ILE A 141 -6.74 14.37 19.43
N THR A 142 -5.52 14.24 19.94
CA THR A 142 -5.14 13.19 20.89
C THR A 142 -4.82 13.76 22.28
N GLY A 143 -4.98 12.93 23.30
CA GLY A 143 -4.86 13.35 24.71
C GLY A 143 -6.16 13.98 25.22
N ASP A 144 -6.61 13.55 26.41
CA ASP A 144 -7.87 13.98 27.04
C ASP A 144 -7.98 15.52 27.09
N LEU A 145 -8.82 16.08 26.23
CA LEU A 145 -9.08 17.52 26.13
C LEU A 145 -10.27 17.99 26.97
N ILE A 146 -11.02 17.07 27.55
CA ILE A 146 -12.08 17.44 28.48
C ILE A 146 -11.41 17.76 29.80
N ARG A 147 -11.21 19.06 30.07
CA ARG A 147 -10.96 19.53 31.43
C ARG A 147 -12.09 18.98 32.31
N LYS A 148 -11.82 17.93 33.09
CA LYS A 148 -12.61 17.61 34.27
C LYS A 148 -12.27 18.67 35.32
N THR A 149 -12.88 19.85 35.21
CA THR A 149 -13.07 20.69 36.38
C THR A 149 -14.04 19.94 37.30
N MET A 150 -13.55 19.55 38.48
CA MET A 150 -14.40 19.19 39.63
C MET A 150 -15.03 20.45 40.20
#